data_AF-A0AAQ0TP57-F1
#
_entry.id   AF-A0AAQ0TP57-F1
#
_cell.length_a   1.000
_cell.length_b   1.000
_cell.length_c   1.000
_cell.angle_alpha   90.00
_cell.angle_beta   90.00
_cell.angle_gamma   90.00
#
_symmetry.space_group_name_H-M   'P 1'
#
loop_
_entity.id
_entity.type
_entity.pdbx_description
1 polymer ?
#
loop_
_entity_poly.entity_id
_entity_poly.type
_entity_poly.pdbx_seq_one_letter_code
_entity_poly.pdbx_strand_id
1 'polypeptide(L)'
;MKKYLLTAIVMLISAAAFAQQSSSSSVVRRRGADDRNSAKSATGVTQRMQAHYEDRATSDSEMQWMRVMYRQLDLKKDENAALYYPDEPVEDQENLFRIIMRHMASGNLTGYEYLDGREVFSDNYKVKMADVLDRFHILHTQAKGSTEKNPRFTIEDADVPASEVLSYYIIERWEFDKRSNRMRTRIEALCPVLHRDGDFGAEAIRYPMFWVRYADLRPYLSTQNIFTNDDNNLATCTYDDYFQLGLYKGEIYKTRNLKNKSLMQLYPDPDALAHAQDSIQRRLETFEDKLWVPSLEELAARREAAEKAELAAAGQNSAATDAAASEAPKKKSSVRSSRSKRGSSEASKKSKPAKVKKAKAPKASSSSSAVRSVRNRKR
;
A
#
# COMPACT_ATOMS: atom_id res chain seq x y z
N MET A 1 -38.09 -60.87 -40.28
CA MET A 1 -37.53 -60.50 -38.95
C MET A 1 -36.04 -60.19 -38.95
N LYS A 2 -35.17 -60.91 -39.69
CA LYS A 2 -33.71 -60.66 -39.70
C LYS A 2 -33.26 -59.29 -40.27
N LYS A 3 -34.02 -58.68 -41.19
CA LYS A 3 -33.67 -57.38 -41.79
C LYS A 3 -33.90 -56.18 -40.85
N TYR A 4 -34.92 -56.24 -39.99
CA TYR A 4 -35.24 -55.19 -39.02
C TYR A 4 -34.35 -55.23 -37.77
N LEU A 5 -33.80 -56.41 -37.45
CA LEU A 5 -32.88 -56.58 -36.35
C LEU A 5 -31.52 -55.90 -36.63
N LEU A 6 -31.06 -55.97 -37.89
CA LEU A 6 -29.80 -55.37 -38.32
C LEU A 6 -29.88 -53.84 -38.35
N THR A 7 -31.03 -53.28 -38.75
CA THR A 7 -31.27 -51.83 -38.70
C THR A 7 -31.38 -51.31 -37.26
N ALA A 8 -31.99 -52.07 -36.34
CA ALA A 8 -32.07 -51.70 -34.94
C ALA A 8 -30.70 -51.71 -34.24
N ILE A 9 -29.82 -52.65 -34.59
CA ILE A 9 -28.45 -52.72 -34.05
C ILE A 9 -27.61 -51.54 -34.55
N VAL A 10 -27.74 -51.14 -35.82
CA VAL A 10 -27.04 -49.97 -36.37
C VAL A 10 -27.53 -48.66 -35.74
N MET A 11 -28.82 -48.56 -35.40
CA MET A 11 -29.38 -47.40 -34.70
C MET A 11 -28.93 -47.31 -33.23
N LEU A 12 -28.75 -48.45 -32.56
CA LEU A 12 -28.23 -48.51 -31.18
C LEU A 12 -26.73 -48.19 -31.09
N ILE A 13 -25.94 -48.56 -32.09
CA ILE A 13 -24.49 -48.24 -32.14
C ILE A 13 -24.26 -46.75 -32.44
N SER A 14 -25.11 -46.12 -33.25
CA SER A 14 -25.02 -44.68 -33.54
C SER A 14 -25.43 -43.81 -32.35
N ALA A 15 -26.35 -44.26 -31.49
CA ALA A 15 -26.69 -43.55 -30.25
C ALA A 15 -25.59 -43.60 -29.18
N ALA A 16 -24.77 -44.67 -29.15
CA ALA A 16 -23.66 -44.79 -28.20
C ALA A 16 -22.44 -43.92 -28.59
N ALA A 17 -22.26 -43.59 -29.87
CA ALA A 17 -21.14 -42.76 -30.35
C ALA A 17 -21.25 -41.28 -29.95
N PHE A 18 -22.44 -40.79 -29.60
CA PHE A 18 -22.66 -39.40 -29.16
C PHE A 18 -22.64 -39.20 -27.63
N ALA A 19 -22.42 -40.27 -26.84
CA ALA A 19 -22.48 -40.21 -25.38
C ALA A 19 -21.11 -40.20 -24.65
N GLN A 20 -19.98 -40.22 -25.38
CA GLN A 20 -18.64 -40.20 -24.79
C GLN A 20 -17.75 -39.10 -25.40
N GLN A 21 -18.04 -37.84 -25.10
CA GLN A 21 -17.02 -36.79 -25.23
C GLN A 21 -17.11 -35.77 -24.11
N SER A 22 -16.83 -36.25 -22.89
CA SER A 22 -16.45 -35.40 -21.77
C SER A 22 -15.31 -36.09 -21.01
N SER A 23 -14.16 -36.22 -21.67
CA SER A 23 -12.89 -36.53 -21.03
C SER A 23 -11.96 -35.34 -21.23
N SER A 24 -11.66 -34.67 -20.12
CA SER A 24 -10.69 -33.59 -20.00
C SER A 24 -9.28 -34.07 -20.37
N SER A 25 -8.90 -33.92 -21.64
CA SER A 25 -7.51 -33.97 -22.06
C SER A 25 -7.09 -32.56 -22.47
N SER A 26 -6.26 -31.92 -21.65
CA SER A 26 -5.57 -30.69 -22.02
C SER A 26 -4.74 -30.95 -23.28
N VAL A 27 -5.17 -30.42 -24.41
CA VAL A 27 -4.41 -30.47 -25.66
C VAL A 27 -3.19 -29.55 -25.51
N VAL A 28 -2.03 -30.14 -25.20
CA VAL A 28 -0.75 -29.43 -25.33
C VAL A 28 -0.44 -29.34 -26.82
N ARG A 29 -0.87 -28.26 -27.46
CA ARG A 29 -0.43 -27.92 -28.82
C ARG A 29 1.06 -27.53 -28.76
N ARG A 30 1.94 -28.33 -29.38
CA ARG A 30 3.33 -27.91 -29.60
C ARG A 30 3.32 -26.76 -30.61
N ARG A 31 3.56 -25.54 -30.13
CA ARG A 31 3.74 -24.35 -30.98
C ARG A 31 4.90 -24.55 -31.95
N GLY A 32 4.67 -24.27 -33.24
CA GLY A 32 5.68 -24.29 -34.29
C GLY A 32 6.75 -23.21 -34.09
N ALA A 33 7.90 -23.36 -34.75
CA ALA A 33 9.04 -22.47 -34.60
C ALA A 33 8.73 -20.99 -34.93
N ASP A 34 7.80 -20.72 -35.84
CA ASP A 34 7.35 -19.36 -36.20
C ASP A 34 6.60 -18.65 -35.07
N ASP A 35 5.86 -19.40 -34.25
CA ASP A 35 5.11 -18.88 -33.10
C ASP A 35 6.04 -18.43 -31.97
N ARG A 36 7.28 -18.95 -31.93
CA ARG A 36 8.31 -18.51 -30.97
C ARG A 36 8.96 -17.19 -31.38
N ASN A 37 8.91 -16.82 -32.67
CA ASN A 37 9.53 -15.61 -33.16
C ASN A 37 8.59 -14.39 -33.05
N SER A 38 7.27 -14.60 -33.17
CA SER A 38 6.26 -13.58 -32.86
C SER A 38 6.29 -13.14 -31.38
N ALA A 39 6.53 -14.07 -30.46
CA ALA A 39 6.62 -13.79 -29.03
C ALA A 39 7.87 -12.99 -28.62
N LYS A 40 8.89 -12.88 -29.48
CA LYS A 40 10.11 -12.10 -29.21
C LYS A 40 9.98 -10.62 -29.59
N SER A 41 8.90 -10.21 -30.25
CA SER A 41 8.73 -8.86 -30.81
C SER A 41 7.76 -7.95 -30.05
N ALA A 42 7.09 -8.43 -29.00
CA ALA A 42 6.23 -7.60 -28.17
C ALA A 42 6.94 -7.26 -26.86
N THR A 43 7.70 -6.16 -26.87
CA THR A 43 8.06 -5.42 -25.66
C THR A 43 6.77 -4.83 -25.06
N GLY A 44 5.98 -5.68 -24.42
CA GLY A 44 4.67 -5.31 -23.88
C GLY A 44 4.21 -6.32 -22.84
N VAL A 45 3.29 -5.88 -21.98
CA VAL A 45 2.69 -6.70 -20.93
C VAL A 45 2.02 -7.90 -21.58
N THR A 46 2.51 -9.10 -21.26
CA THR A 46 1.89 -10.33 -21.77
C THR A 46 0.53 -10.55 -21.10
N GLN A 47 -0.41 -11.20 -21.79
CA GLN A 47 -1.73 -11.52 -21.21
C GLN A 47 -1.62 -12.31 -19.90
N ARG A 48 -0.59 -13.16 -19.75
CA ARG A 48 -0.33 -13.89 -18.50
C ARG A 48 0.09 -12.94 -17.38
N MET A 49 0.94 -11.97 -17.69
CA MET A 49 1.38 -10.94 -16.74
C MET A 49 0.18 -10.08 -16.32
N GLN A 50 -0.63 -9.64 -17.27
CA GLN A 50 -1.85 -8.89 -16.99
C GLN A 50 -2.80 -9.68 -16.08
N ALA A 51 -3.08 -10.95 -16.40
CA ALA A 51 -3.93 -11.80 -15.55
C ALA A 51 -3.34 -12.08 -14.15
N HIS A 52 -2.02 -12.00 -13.98
CA HIS A 52 -1.38 -12.14 -12.66
C HIS A 52 -1.54 -10.88 -11.80
N TYR A 53 -1.44 -9.70 -12.42
CA TYR A 53 -1.54 -8.41 -11.74
C TYR A 53 -2.95 -7.82 -11.72
N GLU A 54 -3.88 -8.39 -12.49
CA GLU A 54 -5.30 -8.09 -12.43
C GLU A 54 -5.74 -8.22 -10.98
N ASP A 55 -6.19 -7.09 -10.44
CA ASP A 55 -6.57 -7.00 -9.05
C ASP A 55 -7.81 -7.87 -8.87
N ARG A 56 -7.64 -9.10 -8.36
CA ARG A 56 -8.76 -9.91 -7.93
C ARG A 56 -9.41 -9.15 -6.79
N ALA A 57 -10.43 -8.38 -7.14
CA ALA A 57 -11.29 -7.72 -6.18
C ALA A 57 -11.69 -8.78 -5.16
N THR A 58 -11.25 -8.58 -3.91
CA THR A 58 -11.78 -9.34 -2.78
C THR A 58 -13.29 -9.19 -2.87
N SER A 59 -14.02 -10.31 -2.90
CA SER A 59 -15.47 -10.24 -2.97
C SER A 59 -15.95 -9.41 -1.79
N ASP A 60 -16.91 -8.51 -1.99
CA ASP A 60 -17.51 -7.71 -0.91
C ASP A 60 -17.96 -8.57 0.29
N SER A 61 -18.24 -9.85 0.05
CA SER A 61 -18.55 -10.84 1.09
C SER A 61 -17.38 -11.16 2.03
N GLU A 62 -16.15 -11.21 1.51
CA GLU A 62 -14.91 -11.45 2.26
C GLU A 62 -14.46 -10.21 3.03
N MET A 63 -14.88 -9.02 2.59
CA MET A 63 -14.62 -7.77 3.26
C MET A 63 -15.47 -7.63 4.53
N GLN A 64 -14.85 -7.28 5.67
CA GLN A 64 -15.61 -6.92 6.88
C GLN A 64 -15.74 -5.42 7.06
N TRP A 65 -14.68 -4.71 6.70
CA TRP A 65 -14.59 -3.28 6.89
C TRP A 65 -13.73 -2.69 5.79
N MET A 66 -14.14 -1.52 5.30
CA MET A 66 -13.39 -0.80 4.29
C MET A 66 -13.49 0.70 4.50
N ARG A 67 -12.41 1.41 4.16
CA ARG A 67 -12.37 2.87 4.22
C ARG A 67 -11.49 3.41 3.10
N VAL A 68 -12.00 4.41 2.38
CA VAL A 68 -11.30 4.98 1.21
C VAL A 68 -10.82 6.39 1.49
N MET A 69 -9.49 6.56 1.51
CA MET A 69 -8.77 7.77 1.89
C MET A 69 -8.09 8.36 0.66
N TYR A 70 -7.93 9.69 0.67
CA TYR A 70 -7.21 10.41 -0.35
C TYR A 70 -6.01 11.06 0.30
N ARG A 71 -4.83 10.72 -0.20
CA ARG A 71 -3.55 11.17 0.36
C ARG A 71 -2.79 11.98 -0.67
N GLN A 72 -2.14 13.03 -0.20
CA GLN A 72 -1.18 13.81 -0.97
C GLN A 72 0.23 13.36 -0.58
N LEU A 73 0.96 12.81 -1.54
CA LEU A 73 2.37 12.50 -1.40
C LEU A 73 3.18 13.67 -1.91
N ASP A 74 3.96 14.30 -1.03
CA ASP A 74 4.93 15.33 -1.41
C ASP A 74 6.25 14.65 -1.77
N LEU A 75 6.75 14.88 -2.98
CA LEU A 75 7.98 14.27 -3.49
C LEU A 75 9.25 14.92 -2.92
N LYS A 76 9.13 16.09 -2.29
CA LYS A 76 10.25 16.73 -1.58
C LYS A 76 10.62 16.01 -0.28
N LYS A 77 9.76 15.12 0.21
CA LYS A 77 10.01 14.31 1.40
C LYS A 77 10.85 13.08 1.03
N ASP A 78 11.89 12.79 1.80
CA ASP A 78 12.84 11.70 1.55
C ASP A 78 12.14 10.34 1.36
N GLU A 79 11.06 10.06 2.10
CA GLU A 79 10.34 8.77 1.97
C GLU A 79 9.66 8.59 0.60
N ASN A 80 9.40 9.68 -0.11
CA ASN A 80 8.79 9.68 -1.43
C ASN A 80 9.78 10.02 -2.55
N ALA A 81 11.05 10.26 -2.23
CA ALA A 81 12.07 10.66 -3.20
C ALA A 81 12.26 9.62 -4.31
N ALA A 82 12.02 8.34 -4.00
CA ALA A 82 12.03 7.23 -4.95
C ALA A 82 11.01 7.40 -6.12
N LEU A 83 9.98 8.22 -5.94
CA LEU A 83 8.99 8.49 -6.98
C LEU A 83 9.42 9.63 -7.93
N TYR A 84 10.38 10.46 -7.51
CA TYR A 84 10.85 11.61 -8.28
C TYR A 84 12.19 11.34 -8.98
N TYR A 85 13.11 10.64 -8.32
CA TYR A 85 14.42 10.35 -8.88
C TYR A 85 14.42 9.05 -9.70
N PRO A 86 15.20 9.00 -10.79
CA PRO A 86 16.07 10.06 -11.31
C PRO A 86 15.28 11.09 -12.14
N ASP A 87 15.71 12.37 -12.07
CA ASP A 87 15.07 13.48 -12.81
C ASP A 87 15.26 13.31 -14.34
N GLU A 88 16.51 13.03 -14.72
CA GLU A 88 16.88 12.60 -16.06
C GLU A 88 16.82 11.06 -16.14
N PRO A 89 16.19 10.50 -17.18
CA PRO A 89 16.14 9.07 -17.36
C PRO A 89 17.56 8.51 -17.56
N VAL A 90 17.93 7.52 -16.76
CA VAL A 90 19.16 6.73 -16.92
C VAL A 90 18.75 5.40 -17.54
N GLU A 91 19.61 4.73 -18.31
CA GLU A 91 19.29 3.58 -19.20
C GLU A 91 18.10 2.70 -18.78
N ASP A 92 18.09 2.19 -17.54
CA ASP A 92 17.02 1.30 -17.02
C ASP A 92 16.18 1.92 -15.87
N GLN A 93 16.35 3.20 -15.55
CA GLN A 93 15.66 3.87 -14.44
C GLN A 93 15.02 5.19 -14.86
N GLU A 94 13.73 5.31 -14.57
CA GLU A 94 12.94 6.50 -14.89
C GLU A 94 12.03 6.86 -13.71
N ASN A 95 11.72 8.15 -13.59
CA ASN A 95 10.70 8.67 -12.69
C ASN A 95 9.31 8.07 -13.04
N LEU A 96 8.50 7.82 -12.01
CA LEU A 96 7.12 7.34 -12.12
C LEU A 96 6.28 8.14 -13.12
N PHE A 97 6.44 9.47 -13.17
CA PHE A 97 5.68 10.33 -14.07
C PHE A 97 6.00 10.04 -15.54
N ARG A 98 7.29 9.86 -15.86
CA ARG A 98 7.77 9.53 -17.21
C ARG A 98 7.22 8.18 -17.66
N ILE A 99 7.21 7.19 -16.77
CA ILE A 99 6.62 5.86 -17.01
C ILE A 99 5.13 6.00 -17.36
N ILE A 100 4.36 6.73 -16.54
CA ILE A 100 2.93 6.96 -16.78
C ILE A 100 2.70 7.65 -18.14
N MET A 101 3.43 8.74 -18.42
CA MET A 101 3.29 9.51 -19.65
C MET A 101 3.62 8.69 -20.90
N ARG A 102 4.71 7.91 -20.88
CA ARG A 102 5.08 7.03 -21.99
C ARG A 102 4.02 5.97 -22.27
N HIS A 103 3.49 5.33 -21.23
CA HIS A 103 2.46 4.31 -21.40
C HIS A 103 1.11 4.89 -21.83
N MET A 104 0.79 6.12 -21.42
CA MET A 104 -0.40 6.83 -21.87
C MET A 104 -0.26 7.31 -23.33
N ALA A 105 0.90 7.84 -23.71
CA ALA A 105 1.20 8.29 -25.07
C ALA A 105 1.21 7.14 -26.10
N SER A 106 1.67 5.95 -25.69
CA SER A 106 1.60 4.72 -26.49
C SER A 106 0.19 4.09 -26.57
N GLY A 107 -0.77 4.60 -25.81
CA GLY A 107 -2.15 4.09 -25.75
C GLY A 107 -2.31 2.79 -24.96
N ASN A 108 -1.30 2.42 -24.17
CA ASN A 108 -1.29 1.21 -23.34
C ASN A 108 -1.94 1.44 -21.96
N LEU A 109 -2.07 2.70 -21.55
CA LEU A 109 -2.64 3.13 -20.28
C LEU A 109 -3.77 4.13 -20.52
N THR A 110 -4.86 4.00 -19.77
CA THR A 110 -6.00 4.92 -19.85
C THR A 110 -6.01 5.88 -18.66
N GLY A 111 -6.00 7.19 -18.94
CA GLY A 111 -6.22 8.24 -17.94
C GLY A 111 -7.70 8.62 -17.82
N TYR A 112 -8.10 9.04 -16.62
CA TYR A 112 -9.46 9.49 -16.27
C TYR A 112 -9.42 10.94 -15.79
N GLU A 113 -10.48 11.69 -16.04
CA GLU A 113 -10.51 13.11 -15.71
C GLU A 113 -10.46 13.36 -14.20
N TYR A 114 -9.68 14.36 -13.79
CA TYR A 114 -9.75 14.86 -12.44
C TYR A 114 -11.00 15.75 -12.28
N LEU A 115 -11.95 15.27 -11.48
CA LEU A 115 -13.17 16.00 -11.12
C LEU A 115 -13.05 16.50 -9.68
N ASP A 116 -13.27 17.79 -9.45
CA ASP A 116 -13.30 18.38 -8.10
C ASP A 116 -14.58 17.95 -7.37
N GLY A 117 -14.56 16.73 -6.85
CA GLY A 117 -15.74 16.12 -6.26
C GLY A 117 -15.66 14.61 -6.22
N ARG A 118 -16.21 13.91 -7.22
CA ARG A 118 -16.27 12.44 -7.23
C ARG A 118 -15.44 11.92 -8.38
N GLU A 119 -14.56 10.97 -8.07
CA GLU A 119 -13.74 10.27 -9.03
C GLU A 119 -14.57 9.17 -9.67
N VAL A 120 -14.65 9.17 -10.99
CA VAL A 120 -15.45 8.22 -11.75
C VAL A 120 -14.56 7.57 -12.81
N PHE A 121 -14.23 6.30 -12.58
CA PHE A 121 -13.42 5.49 -13.49
C PHE A 121 -14.27 4.80 -14.57
N SER A 122 -15.15 5.58 -15.21
CA SER A 122 -16.02 5.11 -16.29
C SER A 122 -15.48 5.54 -17.64
N ASP A 123 -15.89 4.82 -18.69
CA ASP A 123 -15.50 5.10 -20.08
C ASP A 123 -15.83 6.53 -20.52
N ASN A 124 -16.89 7.12 -19.96
CA ASN A 124 -17.33 8.49 -20.25
C ASN A 124 -16.34 9.57 -19.76
N TYR A 125 -15.53 9.25 -18.76
CA TYR A 125 -14.56 10.19 -18.15
C TYR A 125 -13.12 9.85 -18.54
N LYS A 126 -12.93 9.01 -19.57
CA LYS A 126 -11.59 8.77 -20.14
C LYS A 126 -11.09 10.04 -20.82
N VAL A 127 -9.92 10.50 -20.42
CA VAL A 127 -9.29 11.67 -21.05
C VAL A 127 -8.56 11.19 -22.30
N LYS A 128 -8.68 11.96 -23.38
CA LYS A 128 -7.86 11.75 -24.57
C LYS A 128 -6.46 12.28 -24.31
N MET A 129 -5.44 11.52 -24.72
CA MET A 129 -4.05 11.92 -24.53
C MET A 129 -3.75 13.31 -25.15
N ALA A 130 -4.29 13.60 -26.33
CA ALA A 130 -4.15 14.91 -26.99
C ALA A 130 -4.62 16.05 -26.09
N ASP A 131 -5.82 15.92 -25.50
CA ASP A 131 -6.39 16.94 -24.63
C ASP A 131 -5.53 17.17 -23.37
N VAL A 132 -4.88 16.12 -22.83
CA VAL A 132 -3.93 16.25 -21.71
C VAL A 132 -2.69 17.03 -22.16
N LEU A 133 -2.09 16.62 -23.28
CA LEU A 133 -0.86 17.24 -23.80
C LEU A 133 -1.08 18.73 -24.09
N ASP A 134 -2.19 19.07 -24.74
CA ASP A 134 -2.55 20.44 -25.08
C ASP A 134 -2.83 21.29 -23.82
N ARG A 135 -3.60 20.74 -22.86
CA ARG A 135 -3.96 21.44 -21.60
C ARG A 135 -2.73 21.77 -20.76
N PHE A 136 -1.72 20.91 -20.77
CA PHE A 136 -0.50 21.10 -20.00
C PHE A 136 0.64 21.71 -20.82
N HIS A 137 0.42 22.06 -22.09
CA HIS A 137 1.41 22.62 -23.01
C HIS A 137 2.64 21.73 -23.20
N ILE A 138 2.42 20.42 -23.26
CA ILE A 138 3.48 19.42 -23.50
C ILE A 138 3.62 19.24 -25.01
N LEU A 139 4.82 19.54 -25.53
CA LEU A 139 5.13 19.32 -26.95
C LEU A 139 5.10 17.83 -27.25
N HIS A 140 4.51 17.49 -28.40
CA HIS A 140 4.36 16.11 -28.81
C HIS A 140 4.35 15.98 -30.32
N THR A 141 4.79 14.82 -30.80
CA THR A 141 4.70 14.45 -32.21
C THR A 141 3.80 13.24 -32.37
N GLN A 142 3.18 13.10 -33.54
CA GLN A 142 2.42 11.88 -33.83
C GLN A 142 3.37 10.71 -34.05
N ALA A 143 3.15 9.61 -33.32
CA ALA A 143 3.98 8.43 -33.42
C ALA A 143 3.75 7.67 -34.74
N LYS A 144 4.78 6.96 -35.21
CA LYS A 144 4.66 6.04 -36.34
C LYS A 144 3.61 4.95 -36.02
N GLY A 145 2.56 4.85 -36.83
CA GLY A 145 1.43 3.93 -36.60
C GLY A 145 0.24 4.53 -35.85
N SER A 146 0.25 5.84 -35.57
CA SER A 146 -0.92 6.57 -35.11
C SER A 146 -2.04 6.47 -36.16
N THR A 147 -3.22 6.02 -35.73
CA THR A 147 -4.42 5.95 -36.59
C THR A 147 -5.47 6.92 -36.03
N GLU A 148 -6.34 7.47 -36.87
CA GLU A 148 -7.41 8.39 -36.43
C GLU A 148 -8.28 7.81 -35.29
N LYS A 149 -8.46 6.48 -35.25
CA LYS A 149 -9.19 5.79 -34.19
C LYS A 149 -8.39 5.56 -32.90
N ASN A 150 -7.07 5.44 -33.00
CA ASN A 150 -6.15 5.19 -31.89
C ASN A 150 -4.92 6.09 -32.05
N PRO A 151 -5.03 7.38 -31.67
CA PRO A 151 -3.93 8.30 -31.80
C PRO A 151 -2.82 7.89 -30.82
N ARG A 152 -1.60 7.74 -31.36
CA ARG A 152 -0.39 7.48 -30.58
C ARG A 152 0.54 8.67 -30.70
N PHE A 153 1.17 9.03 -29.59
CA PHE A 153 2.05 10.18 -29.50
C PHE A 153 3.43 9.74 -29.07
N THR A 154 4.44 10.39 -29.64
CA THR A 154 5.82 10.31 -29.18
C THR A 154 6.14 11.65 -28.53
N ILE A 155 6.62 11.58 -27.29
CA ILE A 155 7.05 12.73 -26.51
C ILE A 155 8.55 12.59 -26.35
N GLU A 156 9.31 13.65 -26.61
CA GLU A 156 10.74 13.65 -26.35
C GLU A 156 10.98 13.77 -24.83
N ASP A 157 12.05 13.16 -24.33
CA ASP A 157 12.32 13.14 -22.89
C ASP A 157 12.51 14.57 -22.31
N ALA A 158 12.95 15.51 -23.14
CA ALA A 158 13.11 16.92 -22.79
C ALA A 158 11.78 17.68 -22.66
N ASP A 159 10.73 17.23 -23.36
CA ASP A 159 9.43 17.88 -23.37
C ASP A 159 8.52 17.43 -22.22
N VAL A 160 8.87 16.35 -21.51
CA VAL A 160 8.12 15.87 -20.35
C VAL A 160 8.45 16.76 -19.14
N PRO A 161 7.47 17.48 -18.56
CA PRO A 161 7.69 18.38 -17.42
C PRO A 161 7.80 17.59 -16.10
N ALA A 162 8.74 16.64 -16.02
CA ALA A 162 8.93 15.79 -14.84
C ALA A 162 9.38 16.59 -13.61
N SER A 163 10.16 17.66 -13.82
CA SER A 163 10.65 18.56 -12.78
C SER A 163 9.53 19.40 -12.12
N GLU A 164 8.44 19.67 -12.85
CA GLU A 164 7.28 20.41 -12.32
C GLU A 164 6.33 19.51 -11.51
N VAL A 165 6.41 18.18 -11.67
CA VAL A 165 5.58 17.23 -10.93
C VAL A 165 6.22 16.94 -9.57
N LEU A 166 5.78 17.68 -8.55
CA LEU A 166 6.33 17.60 -7.19
C LEU A 166 5.41 16.90 -6.18
N SER A 167 4.19 16.51 -6.56
CA SER A 167 3.33 15.73 -5.66
C SER A 167 2.41 14.77 -6.42
N TYR A 168 1.94 13.73 -5.73
CA TYR A 168 0.92 12.82 -6.23
C TYR A 168 -0.29 12.81 -5.31
N TYR A 169 -1.50 12.81 -5.89
CA TYR A 169 -2.69 12.40 -5.18
C TYR A 169 -2.91 10.90 -5.35
N ILE A 170 -3.22 10.23 -4.26
CA ILE A 170 -3.42 8.79 -4.21
C ILE A 170 -4.77 8.51 -3.57
N ILE A 171 -5.50 7.56 -4.15
CA ILE A 171 -6.68 6.98 -3.53
C ILE A 171 -6.27 5.65 -2.90
N GLU A 172 -6.34 5.59 -1.57
CA GLU A 172 -6.06 4.41 -0.77
C GLU A 172 -7.35 3.75 -0.31
N ARG A 173 -7.44 2.44 -0.46
CA ARG A 173 -8.45 1.59 0.14
C ARG A 173 -7.81 0.82 1.29
N TRP A 174 -8.25 1.12 2.50
CA TRP A 174 -7.97 0.33 3.69
C TRP A 174 -9.04 -0.75 3.79
N GLU A 175 -8.63 -2.01 3.71
CA GLU A 175 -9.52 -3.17 3.69
C GLU A 175 -9.15 -4.17 4.80
N PHE A 176 -10.15 -4.59 5.57
CA PHE A 176 -9.99 -5.70 6.51
C PHE A 176 -10.63 -6.97 5.93
N ASP A 177 -9.76 -7.90 5.55
CA ASP A 177 -10.14 -9.20 4.99
C ASP A 177 -10.39 -10.24 6.08
N LYS A 178 -11.59 -10.82 6.10
CA LYS A 178 -11.99 -11.86 7.07
C LYS A 178 -11.18 -13.15 6.93
N ARG A 179 -10.74 -13.48 5.71
CA ARG A 179 -10.05 -14.75 5.44
C ARG A 179 -8.61 -14.71 5.96
N SER A 180 -7.92 -13.60 5.73
CA SER A 180 -6.55 -13.42 6.23
C SER A 180 -6.50 -12.77 7.62
N ASN A 181 -7.61 -12.23 8.14
CA ASN A 181 -7.70 -11.49 9.40
C ASN A 181 -6.63 -10.40 9.52
N ARG A 182 -6.33 -9.73 8.41
CA ARG A 182 -5.37 -8.64 8.34
C ARG A 182 -5.96 -7.48 7.58
N MET A 183 -5.63 -6.28 8.03
CA MET A 183 -5.78 -5.04 7.33
C MET A 183 -4.75 -4.99 6.21
N ARG A 184 -5.20 -4.58 5.03
CA ARG A 184 -4.33 -4.29 3.89
C ARG A 184 -4.65 -2.92 3.35
N THR A 185 -3.61 -2.24 2.91
CA THR A 185 -3.73 -1.01 2.13
C THR A 185 -3.60 -1.37 0.66
N ARG A 186 -4.56 -0.95 -0.14
CA ARG A 186 -4.51 -1.07 -1.60
C ARG A 186 -4.65 0.30 -2.22
N ILE A 187 -3.86 0.55 -3.25
CA ILE A 187 -3.99 1.79 -4.01
C ILE A 187 -4.98 1.54 -5.14
N GLU A 188 -5.98 2.41 -5.23
CA GLU A 188 -7.03 2.37 -6.25
C GLU A 188 -6.59 3.17 -7.48
N ALA A 189 -6.06 4.39 -7.27
CA ALA A 189 -5.63 5.27 -8.34
C ALA A 189 -4.52 6.23 -7.90
N LEU A 190 -3.74 6.69 -8.88
CA LEU A 190 -2.69 7.69 -8.76
C LEU A 190 -3.01 8.88 -9.66
N CYS A 191 -2.70 10.10 -9.22
CA CYS A 191 -2.84 11.32 -9.99
C CYS A 191 -1.59 12.19 -9.83
N PRO A 192 -0.84 12.44 -10.92
CA PRO A 192 0.25 13.41 -10.89
C PRO A 192 -0.27 14.83 -10.68
N VAL A 193 0.43 15.61 -9.86
CA VAL A 193 0.10 17.01 -9.58
C VAL A 193 1.28 17.90 -9.95
N LEU A 194 1.03 18.77 -10.92
CA LEU A 194 2.00 19.70 -11.45
C LEU A 194 1.99 21.00 -10.62
N HIS A 195 3.17 21.49 -10.24
CA HIS A 195 3.34 22.71 -9.46
C HIS A 195 3.91 23.78 -10.38
N ARG A 196 3.14 24.83 -10.63
CA ARG A 196 3.63 26.01 -11.33
C ARG A 196 3.71 27.18 -10.37
N ASP A 197 4.85 27.84 -10.36
CA ASP A 197 5.03 29.04 -9.57
C ASP A 197 4.06 30.11 -10.08
N GLY A 198 3.31 30.73 -9.18
CA GLY A 198 2.52 31.90 -9.53
C GLY A 198 3.44 33.10 -9.72
N ASP A 199 3.10 34.00 -10.65
CA ASP A 199 3.85 35.23 -11.00
C ASP A 199 4.17 36.17 -9.82
N PHE A 200 3.76 35.86 -8.60
CA PHE A 200 3.81 36.74 -7.43
C PHE A 200 4.48 36.14 -6.19
N GLY A 201 5.37 35.15 -6.35
CA GLY A 201 6.12 34.57 -5.21
C GLY A 201 5.23 33.90 -4.15
N ALA A 202 3.97 33.61 -4.51
CA ALA A 202 3.04 32.84 -3.70
C ALA A 202 3.32 31.34 -3.84
N GLU A 203 2.77 30.55 -2.93
CA GLU A 203 2.87 29.08 -2.94
C GLU A 203 2.48 28.53 -4.32
N ALA A 204 3.30 27.61 -4.85
CA ALA A 204 3.11 27.06 -6.18
C ALA A 204 1.69 26.51 -6.35
N ILE A 205 1.03 26.93 -7.44
CA ILE A 205 -0.34 26.52 -7.73
C ILE A 205 -0.32 25.05 -8.16
N ARG A 206 -1.14 24.24 -7.50
CA ARG A 206 -1.25 22.79 -7.72
C ARG A 206 -2.28 22.50 -8.81
N TYR A 207 -1.82 21.91 -9.91
CA TYR A 207 -2.65 21.48 -11.04
C TYR A 207 -2.70 19.95 -11.11
N PRO A 208 -3.75 19.29 -10.58
CA PRO A 208 -3.93 17.86 -10.74
C PRO A 208 -4.20 17.54 -12.23
N MET A 209 -3.50 16.54 -12.76
CA MET A 209 -3.55 16.26 -14.19
C MET A 209 -4.71 15.32 -14.57
N PHE A 210 -4.60 14.06 -14.21
CA PHE A 210 -5.55 12.99 -14.51
C PHE A 210 -5.35 11.84 -13.52
N TRP A 211 -6.38 11.01 -13.35
CA TRP A 211 -6.29 9.79 -12.57
C TRP A 211 -5.90 8.60 -13.44
N VAL A 212 -5.05 7.73 -12.91
CA VAL A 212 -4.69 6.44 -13.49
C VAL A 212 -5.07 5.36 -12.49
N ARG A 213 -5.80 4.33 -12.94
CA ARG A 213 -6.08 3.17 -12.09
C ARG A 213 -4.79 2.41 -11.83
N TYR A 214 -4.54 2.11 -10.56
CA TYR A 214 -3.32 1.42 -10.17
C TYR A 214 -3.22 0.03 -10.80
N ALA A 215 -4.33 -0.71 -10.88
CA ALA A 215 -4.37 -2.04 -11.51
C ALA A 215 -3.86 -2.06 -12.96
N ASP A 216 -4.14 -1.01 -13.74
CA ASP A 216 -3.67 -0.89 -15.13
C ASP A 216 -2.18 -0.52 -15.19
N LEU A 217 -1.65 0.12 -14.14
CA LEU A 217 -0.27 0.57 -14.04
C LEU A 217 0.67 -0.51 -13.46
N ARG A 218 0.17 -1.39 -12.58
CA ARG A 218 0.94 -2.44 -11.87
C ARG A 218 1.87 -3.26 -12.77
N PRO A 219 1.46 -3.76 -13.95
CA PRO A 219 2.36 -4.55 -14.79
C PRO A 219 3.64 -3.79 -15.18
N TYR A 220 3.55 -2.47 -15.36
CA TYR A 220 4.69 -1.62 -15.72
C TYR A 220 5.54 -1.24 -14.49
N LEU A 221 4.92 -1.09 -13.32
CA LEU A 221 5.62 -0.79 -12.07
C LEU A 221 6.38 -1.99 -11.50
N SER A 222 5.86 -3.20 -11.73
CA SER A 222 6.47 -4.44 -11.23
C SER A 222 7.78 -4.80 -11.93
N THR A 223 8.04 -4.23 -13.11
CA THR A 223 9.27 -4.47 -13.88
C THR A 223 10.38 -3.47 -13.58
N GLN A 224 10.04 -2.37 -12.93
CA GLN A 224 10.94 -1.23 -12.73
C GLN A 224 11.45 -1.23 -11.28
N ASN A 225 12.76 -1.37 -11.13
CA ASN A 225 13.41 -1.40 -9.83
C ASN A 225 13.80 0.01 -9.39
N ILE A 226 13.61 0.30 -8.11
CA ILE A 226 13.88 1.60 -7.51
C ILE A 226 14.75 1.48 -6.26
N PHE A 227 15.41 2.60 -5.95
CA PHE A 227 16.07 2.81 -4.67
C PHE A 227 15.07 3.43 -3.69
N THR A 228 14.87 2.81 -2.53
CA THR A 228 13.97 3.35 -1.51
C THR A 228 14.70 4.18 -0.46
N ASN A 229 15.97 3.86 -0.18
CA ASN A 229 16.75 4.47 0.89
C ASN A 229 18.20 4.71 0.45
N ASP A 230 18.82 5.78 0.94
CA ASP A 230 20.23 6.13 0.69
C ASP A 230 21.23 5.16 1.33
N ASP A 231 20.82 4.48 2.41
CA ASP A 231 21.65 3.51 3.11
C ASP A 231 21.84 2.21 2.31
N ASN A 232 20.87 1.87 1.46
CA ASN A 232 20.87 0.63 0.68
C ASN A 232 20.60 0.91 -0.80
N ASN A 233 21.69 1.17 -1.53
CA ASN A 233 21.70 1.45 -2.95
C ASN A 233 21.55 0.18 -3.83
N LEU A 234 20.97 -0.90 -3.30
CA LEU A 234 20.63 -2.07 -4.10
C LEU A 234 19.16 -1.98 -4.51
N ALA A 235 18.91 -1.84 -5.82
CA ALA A 235 17.57 -1.74 -6.41
C ALA A 235 16.83 -3.10 -6.35
N THR A 236 16.44 -3.50 -5.14
CA THR A 236 15.74 -4.75 -4.83
C THR A 236 14.23 -4.59 -4.76
N CYS A 237 13.75 -3.34 -4.59
CA CYS A 237 12.35 -3.01 -4.47
C CYS A 237 11.84 -2.51 -5.81
N THR A 238 10.64 -2.95 -6.23
CA THR A 238 9.96 -2.39 -7.39
C THR A 238 9.02 -1.26 -7.00
N TYR A 239 8.57 -0.45 -7.96
CA TYR A 239 7.52 0.53 -7.68
C TYR A 239 6.22 -0.14 -7.16
N ASP A 240 5.90 -1.34 -7.65
CA ASP A 240 4.72 -2.11 -7.17
C ASP A 240 4.90 -2.51 -5.70
N ASP A 241 6.08 -2.99 -5.32
CA ASP A 241 6.41 -3.34 -3.93
C ASP A 241 6.37 -2.13 -3.00
N TYR A 242 6.92 -0.99 -3.42
CA TYR A 242 6.93 0.26 -2.65
C TYR A 242 5.52 0.69 -2.23
N PHE A 243 4.58 0.60 -3.17
CA PHE A 243 3.18 0.95 -2.95
C PHE A 243 2.41 -0.11 -2.16
N GLN A 244 2.66 -1.40 -2.39
CA GLN A 244 2.03 -2.49 -1.63
C GLN A 244 2.50 -2.57 -0.18
N LEU A 245 3.78 -2.30 0.08
CA LEU A 245 4.35 -2.28 1.41
C LEU A 245 4.03 -0.99 2.18
N GLY A 246 3.44 0.01 1.51
CA GLY A 246 3.10 1.29 2.13
C GLY A 246 4.32 2.07 2.58
N LEU A 247 5.40 2.04 1.79
CA LEU A 247 6.66 2.75 2.12
C LEU A 247 6.55 4.28 1.93
N TYR A 248 5.48 4.76 1.31
CA TYR A 248 5.21 6.18 1.11
C TYR A 248 4.65 6.86 2.36
N LYS A 249 4.86 8.17 2.47
CA LYS A 249 4.23 9.01 3.48
C LYS A 249 3.51 10.20 2.86
N GLY A 250 2.34 10.51 3.35
CA GLY A 250 1.58 11.65 2.85
C GLY A 250 0.45 12.06 3.76
N GLU A 251 -0.06 13.25 3.50
CA GLU A 251 -1.10 13.88 4.30
C GLU A 251 -2.48 13.53 3.73
N ILE A 252 -3.41 13.17 4.61
CA ILE A 252 -4.78 12.88 4.19
C ILE A 252 -5.45 14.22 3.91
N TYR A 253 -5.80 14.50 2.66
CA TYR A 253 -6.48 15.76 2.30
C TYR A 253 -7.99 15.58 2.15
N LYS A 254 -8.44 14.35 1.90
CA LYS A 254 -9.87 14.03 1.74
C LYS A 254 -10.15 12.61 2.20
N THR A 255 -11.38 12.41 2.67
CA THR A 255 -11.89 11.08 3.00
C THR A 255 -13.17 10.83 2.23
N ARG A 256 -13.44 9.59 1.84
CA ARG A 256 -14.75 9.25 1.29
C ARG A 256 -15.80 9.43 2.38
N ASN A 257 -16.53 10.53 2.29
CA ASN A 257 -17.53 10.95 3.25
C ASN A 257 -18.87 11.23 2.55
N LEU A 258 -19.96 11.24 3.30
CA LEU A 258 -21.30 11.40 2.73
C LEU A 258 -21.49 12.76 2.04
N LYS A 259 -20.82 13.80 2.56
CA LYS A 259 -20.91 15.18 2.05
C LYS A 259 -19.97 15.44 0.87
N ASN A 260 -19.12 14.48 0.51
CA ASN A 260 -18.07 14.58 -0.48
C ASN A 260 -17.18 15.85 -0.36
N LYS A 261 -16.87 16.25 0.87
CA LYS A 261 -16.06 17.43 1.17
C LYS A 261 -14.62 17.03 1.49
N SER A 262 -13.66 17.86 1.10
CA SER A 262 -12.27 17.72 1.55
C SER A 262 -12.16 17.97 3.06
N LEU A 263 -11.05 17.56 3.68
CA LEU A 263 -10.82 17.82 5.10
C LEU A 263 -10.69 19.32 5.37
N MET A 264 -10.07 20.08 4.46
CA MET A 264 -9.98 21.54 4.53
C MET A 264 -11.37 22.21 4.56
N GLN A 265 -12.33 21.70 3.80
CA GLN A 265 -13.71 22.23 3.82
C GLN A 265 -14.50 21.84 5.09
N LEU A 266 -14.09 20.77 5.78
CA LEU A 266 -14.73 20.32 7.03
C LEU A 266 -14.11 20.99 8.26
N TYR A 267 -12.80 21.22 8.22
CA TYR A 267 -12.00 21.82 9.28
C TYR A 267 -11.16 22.95 8.68
N PRO A 268 -11.71 24.17 8.61
CA PRO A 268 -10.99 25.32 8.05
C PRO A 268 -9.80 25.75 8.89
N ASP A 269 -9.86 25.52 10.21
CA ASP A 269 -8.77 25.87 11.13
C ASP A 269 -7.59 24.89 10.99
N PRO A 270 -6.35 25.37 10.82
CA PRO A 270 -5.18 24.50 10.61
C PRO A 270 -4.94 23.48 11.73
N ASP A 271 -5.09 23.89 12.99
CA ASP A 271 -4.89 22.99 14.14
C ASP A 271 -5.96 21.90 14.20
N ALA A 272 -7.21 22.26 13.87
CA ALA A 272 -8.31 21.31 13.82
C ALA A 272 -8.14 20.32 12.66
N LEU A 273 -7.62 20.79 11.52
CA LEU A 273 -7.28 19.97 10.36
C LEU A 273 -6.19 18.96 10.70
N ALA A 274 -5.07 19.41 11.28
CA ALA A 274 -3.97 18.53 11.69
C ALA A 274 -4.44 17.48 12.70
N HIS A 275 -5.19 17.90 13.73
CA HIS A 275 -5.77 16.97 14.70
C HIS A 275 -6.73 15.96 14.04
N ALA A 276 -7.54 16.39 13.06
CA ALA A 276 -8.42 15.50 12.32
C ALA A 276 -7.63 14.48 11.49
N GLN A 277 -6.58 14.92 10.79
CA GLN A 277 -5.68 14.04 10.04
C GLN A 277 -5.04 12.98 10.94
N ASP A 278 -4.45 13.40 12.06
CA ASP A 278 -3.81 12.51 13.03
C ASP A 278 -4.80 11.53 13.66
N SER A 279 -6.00 12.02 14.00
CA SER A 279 -7.06 11.18 14.57
C SER A 279 -7.54 10.13 13.58
N ILE A 280 -7.65 10.48 12.29
CA ILE A 280 -8.01 9.54 11.23
C ILE A 280 -6.88 8.52 11.04
N GLN A 281 -5.63 8.97 10.89
CA GLN A 281 -4.48 8.10 10.71
C GLN A 281 -4.33 7.12 11.87
N ARG A 282 -4.38 7.61 13.12
CA ARG A 282 -4.34 6.77 14.32
C ARG A 282 -5.47 5.74 14.35
N ARG A 283 -6.67 6.09 13.87
CA ARG A 283 -7.80 5.15 13.80
C ARG A 283 -7.56 4.03 12.78
N LEU A 284 -6.88 4.32 11.67
CA LEU A 284 -6.52 3.33 10.66
C LEU A 284 -5.49 2.33 11.21
N GLU A 285 -4.44 2.85 11.85
CA GLU A 285 -3.35 2.05 12.42
C GLU A 285 -3.83 1.20 13.62
N THR A 286 -4.58 1.80 14.54
CA THR A 286 -5.10 1.11 15.74
C THR A 286 -6.38 0.32 15.49
N PHE A 287 -6.80 0.14 14.24
CA PHE A 287 -8.02 -0.59 13.92
C PHE A 287 -7.91 -2.07 14.33
N GLU A 288 -6.78 -2.71 14.00
CA GLU A 288 -6.54 -4.12 14.33
C GLU A 288 -6.45 -4.35 15.84
N ASP A 289 -5.78 -3.46 16.57
CA ASP A 289 -5.63 -3.55 18.03
C ASP A 289 -6.98 -3.62 18.77
N LYS A 290 -8.04 -3.08 18.17
CA LYS A 290 -9.40 -3.07 18.74
C LYS A 290 -10.20 -4.33 18.42
N LEU A 291 -9.77 -5.11 17.43
CA LEU A 291 -10.41 -6.37 17.06
C LEU A 291 -9.97 -7.52 17.97
N TRP A 292 -8.74 -7.46 18.47
CA TRP A 292 -8.14 -8.53 19.25
C TRP A 292 -8.30 -8.32 20.76
N VAL A 293 -8.36 -9.42 21.51
CA VAL A 293 -8.33 -9.38 22.97
C VAL A 293 -6.89 -9.08 23.39
N PRO A 294 -6.63 -8.00 24.16
CA PRO A 294 -5.27 -7.68 24.61
C PRO A 294 -4.66 -8.83 25.41
N SER A 295 -3.36 -9.07 25.21
CA SER A 295 -2.65 -10.10 25.96
C SER A 295 -2.61 -9.78 27.47
N LEU A 296 -2.38 -10.79 28.32
CA LEU A 296 -2.30 -10.57 29.77
C LEU A 296 -1.22 -9.55 30.16
N GLU A 297 -0.11 -9.54 29.41
CA GLU A 297 1.00 -8.60 29.59
C GLU A 297 0.59 -7.18 29.19
N GLU A 298 -0.13 -7.00 28.08
CA GLU A 298 -0.68 -5.71 27.68
C GLU A 298 -1.73 -5.19 28.67
N LEU A 299 -2.54 -6.07 29.26
CA LEU A 299 -3.50 -5.70 30.30
C LEU A 299 -2.81 -5.26 31.58
N ALA A 300 -1.73 -5.95 31.99
CA ALA A 300 -0.91 -5.53 33.12
C ALA A 300 -0.24 -4.17 32.85
N ALA A 301 0.36 -3.99 31.66
CA ALA A 301 0.96 -2.73 31.26
C ALA A 301 -0.06 -1.58 31.20
N ARG A 302 -1.30 -1.82 30.73
CA ARG A 302 -2.39 -0.82 30.76
C ARG A 302 -2.78 -0.44 32.19
N ARG A 303 -2.82 -1.40 33.12
CA ARG A 303 -3.10 -1.12 34.54
C ARG A 303 -2.00 -0.28 35.16
N GLU A 304 -0.73 -0.66 34.95
CA GLU A 304 0.41 0.11 35.45
C GLU A 304 0.47 1.52 34.84
N ALA A 305 0.14 1.66 33.56
CA ALA A 305 0.07 2.97 32.90
C ALA A 305 -1.08 3.82 33.45
N ALA A 306 -2.25 3.22 33.72
CA ALA A 306 -3.37 3.90 34.35
C ALA A 306 -3.04 4.35 35.77
N GLU A 307 -2.42 3.49 36.58
CA GLU A 307 -1.96 3.82 37.93
C GLU A 307 -0.92 4.95 37.90
N LYS A 308 0.05 4.91 36.97
CA LYS A 308 1.04 6.01 36.78
C LYS A 308 0.38 7.32 36.35
N ALA A 309 -0.61 7.27 35.45
CA ALA A 309 -1.34 8.45 35.01
C ALA A 309 -2.20 9.04 36.14
N GLU A 310 -2.82 8.18 36.96
CA GLU A 310 -3.59 8.59 38.13
C GLU A 310 -2.69 9.23 39.19
N LEU A 311 -1.51 8.65 39.46
CA LEU A 311 -0.51 9.22 40.36
C LEU A 311 0.01 10.58 39.86
N ALA A 312 0.24 10.72 38.55
CA ALA A 312 0.64 11.98 37.94
C ALA A 312 -0.48 13.04 38.00
N ALA A 313 -1.73 12.65 37.78
CA ALA A 313 -2.90 13.53 37.86
C ALA A 313 -3.26 13.92 39.30
N ALA A 314 -3.00 13.04 40.28
CA ALA A 314 -3.18 13.31 41.71
C ALA A 314 -2.11 14.23 42.30
N GLY A 315 -1.17 14.75 41.49
CA GLY A 315 -0.11 15.65 41.94
C GLY A 315 0.89 15.01 42.90
N GLN A 316 0.89 13.67 43.02
CA GLN A 316 1.85 12.94 43.86
C GLN A 316 3.17 12.73 43.12
N ASN A 317 3.82 13.83 42.75
CA ASN A 317 5.27 13.84 42.59
C ASN A 317 5.90 14.29 43.90
N SER A 318 5.68 13.55 44.98
CA SER A 318 6.42 13.71 46.23
C SER A 318 7.60 12.74 46.24
N ALA A 319 8.78 13.28 45.95
CA ALA A 319 10.05 12.92 46.55
C ALA A 319 10.43 11.44 46.61
N ALA A 320 11.14 10.98 45.58
CA ALA A 320 12.28 10.09 45.80
C ALA A 320 13.54 10.97 45.95
N THR A 321 13.64 11.72 47.04
CA THR A 321 14.91 12.33 47.49
C THR A 321 15.60 11.38 48.46
N ASP A 322 16.77 10.93 48.02
CA ASP A 322 18.01 10.71 48.77
C ASP A 322 17.92 10.34 50.27
N ALA A 323 18.41 9.13 50.58
CA ALA A 323 19.16 8.89 51.81
C ALA A 323 20.65 8.83 51.46
N ALA A 324 21.35 9.85 51.92
CA ALA A 324 22.78 10.08 51.76
C ALA A 324 23.65 8.99 52.41
N ALA A 325 24.77 8.68 51.77
CA ALA A 325 26.03 8.43 52.44
C ALA A 325 27.12 9.23 51.72
N SER A 326 27.57 10.25 52.45
CA SER A 326 28.66 11.18 52.23
C SER A 326 29.93 10.61 51.60
N GLU A 327 30.48 11.32 50.61
CA GLU A 327 31.84 11.91 50.71
C GLU A 327 32.06 13.01 49.67
N ALA A 328 32.61 14.13 50.13
CA ALA A 328 32.77 15.38 49.40
C ALA A 328 34.18 15.47 48.72
N PRO A 329 34.59 16.57 48.07
CA PRO A 329 34.82 16.58 46.63
C PRO A 329 36.28 16.87 46.23
N LYS A 330 36.70 16.48 45.03
CA LYS A 330 37.86 17.10 44.36
C LYS A 330 37.57 17.49 42.92
N LYS A 331 37.73 18.80 42.69
CA LYS A 331 37.73 19.53 41.42
C LYS A 331 38.69 18.90 40.39
N LYS A 332 38.31 18.86 39.11
CA LYS A 332 38.94 19.68 38.05
C LYS A 332 38.33 19.44 36.65
N SER A 333 38.41 20.52 35.90
CA SER A 333 37.98 20.85 34.55
C SER A 333 38.53 19.99 33.39
N SER A 334 37.65 19.75 32.42
CA SER A 334 37.76 19.92 30.96
C SER A 334 38.93 19.38 30.10
N VAL A 335 38.49 18.97 28.89
CA VAL A 335 39.16 18.96 27.56
C VAL A 335 39.69 17.61 27.03
N ARG A 336 38.90 17.04 26.11
CA ARG A 336 39.20 16.64 24.72
C ARG A 336 40.57 15.98 24.42
N SER A 337 40.53 14.73 23.93
CA SER A 337 40.83 14.36 22.52
C SER A 337 41.54 13.01 22.33
N SER A 338 40.99 12.25 21.37
CA SER A 338 41.66 11.43 20.36
C SER A 338 42.49 10.17 20.71
N ARG A 339 42.16 9.10 19.96
CA ARG A 339 43.06 8.27 19.13
C ARG A 339 43.45 6.86 19.62
N SER A 340 42.69 5.91 19.10
CA SER A 340 43.10 4.72 18.31
C SER A 340 43.67 3.45 18.96
N LYS A 341 43.27 2.35 18.30
CA LYS A 341 43.89 1.04 18.05
C LYS A 341 43.58 -0.14 19.00
N ARG A 342 42.77 -1.04 18.42
CA ARG A 342 43.14 -2.40 17.98
C ARG A 342 43.29 -3.49 19.05
N GLY A 343 42.20 -4.23 19.23
CA GLY A 343 42.12 -5.69 19.01
C GLY A 343 42.91 -6.62 19.93
N SER A 344 42.18 -7.37 20.75
CA SER A 344 42.42 -8.81 20.94
C SER A 344 41.14 -9.51 21.37
N SER A 345 40.99 -10.72 20.85
CA SER A 345 39.96 -11.71 21.09
C SER A 345 40.06 -12.32 22.49
N GLU A 346 38.94 -12.55 23.19
CA GLU A 346 38.76 -13.80 23.92
C GLU A 346 37.30 -14.06 24.33
N ALA A 347 37.02 -15.34 24.51
CA ALA A 347 35.74 -15.99 24.42
C ALA A 347 34.91 -15.99 25.72
N SER A 348 33.59 -16.08 25.53
CA SER A 348 32.63 -16.89 26.30
C SER A 348 32.52 -16.67 27.83
N LYS A 349 31.33 -16.25 28.26
CA LYS A 349 30.50 -17.00 29.24
C LYS A 349 29.07 -16.44 29.28
N LYS A 350 28.13 -17.25 28.77
CA LYS A 350 26.69 -17.13 29.01
C LYS A 350 26.42 -17.25 30.51
N SER A 351 25.88 -16.21 31.13
CA SER A 351 25.26 -16.29 32.45
C SER A 351 23.83 -16.83 32.31
N LYS A 352 23.52 -17.90 33.06
CA LYS A 352 22.17 -18.46 33.19
C LYS A 352 21.29 -17.50 34.01
N PRO A 353 20.01 -17.26 33.67
CA PRO A 353 19.12 -16.53 34.56
C PRO A 353 18.77 -17.38 35.79
N ALA A 354 18.77 -16.71 36.95
CA ALA A 354 18.46 -17.30 38.24
C ALA A 354 16.98 -17.71 38.35
N LYS A 355 16.77 -18.84 39.03
CA LYS A 355 15.48 -19.46 39.37
C LYS A 355 14.63 -18.48 40.22
N VAL A 356 13.53 -17.97 39.67
CA VAL A 356 12.55 -17.17 40.44
C VAL A 356 11.82 -18.07 41.43
N LYS A 357 11.87 -17.72 42.72
CA LYS A 357 11.14 -18.39 43.80
C LYS A 357 9.64 -18.05 43.70
N LYS A 358 8.81 -19.09 43.65
CA LYS A 358 7.34 -19.02 43.68
C LYS A 358 6.86 -18.44 45.02
N ALA A 359 6.14 -17.32 45.00
CA ALA A 359 5.51 -16.76 46.19
C ALA A 359 4.29 -17.62 46.61
N LYS A 360 4.14 -17.81 47.93
CA LYS A 360 3.03 -18.55 48.58
C LYS A 360 1.71 -17.78 48.41
N ALA A 361 0.64 -18.51 48.06
CA ALA A 361 -0.73 -18.00 48.09
C ALA A 361 -1.20 -17.73 49.54
N PRO A 362 -1.95 -16.65 49.81
CA PRO A 362 -2.59 -16.46 51.11
C PRO A 362 -3.78 -17.41 51.30
N LYS A 363 -3.87 -17.97 52.51
CA LYS A 363 -4.95 -18.87 52.95
C LYS A 363 -6.28 -18.13 53.04
N ALA A 364 -7.32 -18.74 52.48
CA ALA A 364 -8.71 -18.33 52.63
C ALA A 364 -9.19 -18.54 54.08
N SER A 365 -9.82 -17.52 54.68
CA SER A 365 -10.68 -17.67 55.85
C SER A 365 -12.12 -17.86 55.40
N SER A 366 -12.73 -18.92 55.94
CA SER A 366 -14.11 -19.34 55.71
C SER A 366 -15.11 -18.39 56.34
N SER A 367 -16.16 -18.02 55.61
CA SER A 367 -17.50 -17.89 56.21
C SER A 367 -18.58 -18.31 55.21
N SER A 368 -19.57 -19.01 55.75
CA SER A 368 -20.55 -19.86 55.10
C SER A 368 -21.75 -19.10 54.53
N SER A 369 -22.27 -19.53 53.38
CA SER A 369 -23.73 -19.74 53.21
C SER A 369 -24.09 -20.51 51.93
N ALA A 370 -24.77 -21.64 52.18
CA ALA A 370 -25.82 -22.31 51.42
C ALA A 370 -25.72 -22.55 49.89
N VAL A 371 -25.58 -23.84 49.59
CA VAL A 371 -25.77 -24.60 48.35
C VAL A 371 -27.18 -24.47 47.77
N ARG A 372 -27.31 -24.34 46.44
CA ARG A 372 -28.42 -24.92 45.68
C ARG A 372 -27.94 -25.52 44.36
N SER A 373 -27.74 -26.84 44.37
CA SER A 373 -27.33 -27.65 43.23
C SER A 373 -28.52 -27.94 42.31
N VAL A 374 -28.37 -27.70 41.00
CA VAL A 374 -29.28 -28.25 39.98
C VAL A 374 -28.57 -29.41 39.29
N ARG A 375 -28.92 -30.64 39.68
CA ARG A 375 -28.51 -31.86 38.97
C ARG A 375 -29.37 -32.06 37.74
N ASN A 376 -28.69 -32.07 36.60
CA ASN A 376 -28.84 -32.93 35.44
C ASN A 376 -29.94 -34.01 35.52
N ARG A 377 -30.91 -33.97 34.60
CA ARG A 377 -31.70 -35.15 34.19
C ARG A 377 -31.67 -35.25 32.66
N LYS A 378 -30.79 -36.12 32.17
CA LYS A 378 -31.02 -36.90 30.95
C LYS A 378 -32.06 -37.96 31.27
N ARG A 379 -33.12 -38.02 30.47
CA ARG A 379 -33.72 -39.28 30.00
C ARG A 379 -34.29 -39.05 28.62
#